data_AF-A0A212DIG3-F1
#
_entry.id   AF-A0A212DIG3-F1
#
_cell.length_a   1.000
_cell.length_b   1.000
_cell.length_c   1.000
_cell.angle_alpha   90.00
_cell.angle_beta   90.00
_cell.angle_gamma   90.00
#
_symmetry.space_group_name_H-M   'P 1'
#
loop_
_entity.id
_entity.type
_entity.pdbx_description
1 polymer ?
#
loop_
_entity_poly.entity_id
_entity_poly.type
_entity_poly.pdbx_seq_one_letter_code
_entity_poly.pdbx_strand_id
1 'polypeptide(L)'
;PQLLTALLFSQYKHGGPIIAVQVENEYGSYNKDPAYMPYIKKALQDRGIVELLLTSDNQDGLKNGIVDGVLATINLQSQSELRQLTAILLGAQGSRPKMVMEYWTGWFDSWGGPHYILDSSEVLNTVSAIVEAGSSINLYMFHGGTNFGFIGGALHFQDYKPDVTSYDYDAVLTEAGDYTAKYTRLREFFGSMSGAPLPVPPALLPKTAYDPVTPAFYVSLWDALNLLELPVTSEHPVNMENLPINGGSGQSFGYTLYETTITSSGVLSAVVRDRGQVFLNTFFLGVLDYKTATIIIPMVQGFTTLRILVENCGRVNYGDSIDQQRKGIIGNVYLNDSPLKKFKIYNLEMDRSFLRRFTGDMWKPVTEQPMFPAFFLGALHVSDPPYDTFMKLEGWEKGVVFINGQNLGRYWNIGPQETLYLPGAWLDAGLNKIMVFEEKRAQQIIQFVDTPSLGQHKYVH
;
A
#
# COMPACT_ATOMS: atom_id res chain seq x y z
N PRO A 1 -4.69 23.82 4.97
CA PRO A 1 -3.92 25.08 5.15
C PRO A 1 -2.41 24.84 5.28
N GLN A 2 -1.99 23.81 6.02
CA GLN A 2 -0.58 23.59 6.37
C GLN A 2 0.32 23.21 5.17
N LEU A 3 -0.14 22.38 4.24
CA LEU A 3 0.67 21.93 3.09
C LEU A 3 1.07 23.09 2.16
N LEU A 4 0.09 23.88 1.73
CA LEU A 4 0.34 24.93 0.73
C LEU A 4 1.28 26.01 1.27
N THR A 5 1.18 26.39 2.55
CA THR A 5 2.10 27.35 3.17
C THR A 5 3.57 26.95 3.04
N ALA A 6 3.88 25.66 3.12
CA ALA A 6 5.25 25.17 2.93
C ALA A 6 5.71 25.22 1.45
N LEU A 7 4.78 25.14 0.50
CA LEU A 7 5.08 25.11 -0.94
C LEU A 7 5.07 26.48 -1.60
N LEU A 8 4.47 27.50 -0.98
CA LEU A 8 4.28 28.82 -1.61
C LEU A 8 5.59 29.45 -2.08
N PHE A 9 6.66 29.37 -1.28
CA PHE A 9 7.97 29.93 -1.63
C PHE A 9 8.76 29.08 -2.64
N SER A 10 8.32 27.84 -2.90
CA SER A 10 8.95 26.92 -3.84
C SER A 10 8.40 27.05 -5.26
N GLN A 11 7.43 27.93 -5.50
CA GLN A 11 6.93 28.26 -6.83
C GLN A 11 7.99 28.97 -7.67
N TYR A 12 8.02 28.70 -8.97
CA TYR A 12 8.99 29.23 -9.92
C TYR A 12 8.98 30.75 -9.99
N LYS A 13 7.80 31.38 -9.92
CA LYS A 13 7.64 32.83 -9.81
C LYS A 13 8.32 33.43 -8.57
N HIS A 14 8.59 32.61 -7.56
CA HIS A 14 9.32 32.97 -6.34
C HIS A 14 10.76 32.45 -6.32
N GLY A 15 11.28 31.93 -7.44
CA GLY A 15 12.64 31.41 -7.58
C GLY A 15 12.80 29.94 -7.20
N GLY A 16 11.70 29.23 -6.92
CA GLY A 16 11.73 27.81 -6.61
C GLY A 16 11.54 26.89 -7.84
N PRO A 17 11.50 25.56 -7.65
CA PRO A 17 11.43 24.60 -8.75
C PRO A 17 10.01 24.25 -9.22
N ILE A 18 8.95 24.66 -8.53
CA ILE A 18 7.57 24.27 -8.88
C ILE A 18 7.07 25.12 -10.05
N ILE A 19 6.84 24.50 -11.20
CA ILE A 19 6.40 25.18 -12.44
C ILE A 19 4.91 24.95 -12.78
N ALA A 20 4.27 23.96 -12.17
CA ALA A 20 2.87 23.63 -12.40
C ALA A 20 2.28 22.89 -11.18
N VAL A 21 0.96 22.95 -11.03
CA VAL A 21 0.20 22.27 -9.97
C VAL A 21 -1.05 21.63 -10.55
N GLN A 22 -1.27 20.36 -10.24
CA GLN A 22 -2.46 19.64 -10.70
C GLN A 22 -3.69 19.99 -9.85
N VAL A 23 -4.82 20.19 -10.54
CA VAL A 23 -6.16 20.39 -9.97
C VAL A 23 -6.83 19.02 -9.96
N GLU A 24 -6.95 18.43 -8.78
CA GLU A 24 -7.52 17.08 -8.60
C GLU A 24 -6.68 15.99 -9.31
N ASN A 25 -7.19 14.76 -9.50
CA ASN A 25 -6.50 13.65 -10.16
C ASN A 25 -7.52 12.68 -10.76
N GLU A 26 -7.57 12.61 -12.10
CA GLU A 26 -8.52 11.76 -12.84
C GLU A 26 -9.97 11.91 -12.38
N TYR A 27 -10.37 13.12 -11.98
CA TYR A 27 -11.71 13.38 -11.46
C TYR A 27 -12.80 12.96 -12.44
N GLY A 28 -12.52 13.01 -13.75
CA GLY A 28 -13.48 12.60 -14.77
C GLY A 28 -13.95 11.15 -14.64
N SER A 29 -13.12 10.27 -14.05
CA SER A 29 -13.45 8.87 -13.75
C SER A 29 -14.35 8.71 -12.52
N TYR A 30 -14.50 9.75 -11.70
CA TYR A 30 -15.35 9.78 -10.51
C TYR A 30 -16.58 10.67 -10.69
N ASN A 31 -16.36 11.93 -11.11
CA ASN A 31 -17.31 12.91 -11.63
C ASN A 31 -18.70 12.95 -10.95
N LYS A 32 -18.72 13.10 -9.62
CA LYS A 32 -19.98 13.13 -8.85
C LYS A 32 -20.54 14.55 -8.62
N ASP A 33 -19.72 15.58 -8.73
CA ASP A 33 -20.11 16.96 -8.45
C ASP A 33 -19.47 17.94 -9.46
N PRO A 34 -20.26 18.55 -10.36
CA PRO A 34 -19.74 19.49 -11.36
C PRO A 34 -19.21 20.80 -10.75
N ALA A 35 -19.58 21.15 -9.51
CA ALA A 35 -19.10 22.35 -8.82
C ALA A 35 -17.75 22.13 -8.11
N TYR A 36 -17.34 20.87 -7.90
CA TYR A 36 -16.16 20.52 -7.13
C TYR A 36 -14.85 20.96 -7.81
N MET A 37 -14.65 20.63 -9.09
CA MET A 37 -13.43 20.96 -9.81
C MET A 37 -13.18 22.49 -9.90
N PRO A 38 -14.18 23.33 -10.25
CA PRO A 38 -14.04 24.80 -10.14
C PRO A 38 -13.71 25.28 -8.73
N TYR A 39 -14.28 24.65 -7.70
CA TYR A 39 -13.97 24.97 -6.32
C TYR A 39 -12.51 24.63 -5.97
N ILE A 40 -11.99 23.46 -6.35
CA ILE A 40 -10.59 23.08 -6.10
C ILE A 40 -9.62 24.03 -6.82
N LYS A 41 -9.88 24.36 -8.09
CA LYS A 41 -9.13 25.38 -8.83
C LYS A 41 -9.07 26.70 -8.04
N LYS A 42 -10.25 27.22 -7.66
CA LYS A 42 -10.34 28.47 -6.89
C LYS A 42 -9.62 28.36 -5.54
N ALA A 43 -9.74 27.22 -4.87
CA ALA A 43 -9.13 26.95 -3.58
C ALA A 43 -7.58 26.99 -3.65
N LEU A 44 -6.98 26.50 -4.74
CA LEU A 44 -5.53 26.59 -4.97
C LEU A 44 -5.11 28.05 -5.21
N GLN A 45 -5.85 28.77 -6.06
CA GLN A 45 -5.57 30.18 -6.38
C GLN A 45 -5.70 31.10 -5.16
N ASP A 46 -6.80 30.98 -4.41
CA ASP A 46 -7.06 31.77 -3.19
C ASP A 46 -6.00 31.51 -2.10
N ARG A 47 -5.30 30.37 -2.17
CA ARG A 47 -4.21 30.01 -1.26
C ARG A 47 -2.82 30.40 -1.77
N GLY A 48 -2.73 31.07 -2.92
CA GLY A 48 -1.49 31.65 -3.44
C GLY A 48 -0.78 30.82 -4.51
N ILE A 49 -1.42 29.79 -5.07
CA ILE A 49 -0.88 29.12 -6.25
C ILE A 49 -1.03 30.03 -7.47
N VAL A 50 0.09 30.36 -8.10
CA VAL A 50 0.20 31.29 -9.23
C VAL A 50 0.77 30.64 -10.49
N GLU A 51 1.29 29.42 -10.36
CA GLU A 51 1.86 28.64 -11.46
C GLU A 51 0.79 28.02 -12.37
N LEU A 52 1.24 27.38 -13.46
CA LEU A 52 0.36 26.69 -14.39
C LEU A 52 -0.50 25.66 -13.65
N LEU A 53 -1.83 25.80 -13.77
CA LEU A 53 -2.76 24.77 -13.33
C LEU A 53 -3.03 23.79 -14.46
N LEU A 54 -3.08 22.51 -14.12
CA LEU A 54 -3.41 21.44 -15.07
C LEU A 54 -4.38 20.41 -14.45
N THR A 55 -5.16 19.71 -15.27
CA THR A 55 -5.94 18.51 -14.88
C THR A 55 -5.41 17.31 -15.65
N SER A 56 -5.58 16.10 -15.12
CA SER A 56 -5.15 14.88 -15.82
C SER A 56 -6.19 13.80 -15.76
N ASP A 57 -6.48 13.18 -16.92
CA ASP A 57 -7.48 12.13 -17.05
C ASP A 57 -7.13 11.16 -18.20
N ASN A 58 -7.53 9.91 -18.05
CA ASN A 58 -7.48 8.88 -19.10
C ASN A 58 -8.68 8.96 -20.06
N GLN A 59 -8.80 7.98 -20.95
CA GLN A 59 -9.89 7.87 -21.94
C GLN A 59 -11.30 7.99 -21.35
N ASP A 60 -11.53 7.38 -20.19
CA ASP A 60 -12.85 7.30 -19.59
C ASP A 60 -13.22 8.62 -18.90
N GLY A 61 -12.24 9.29 -18.30
CA GLY A 61 -12.45 10.53 -17.54
C GLY A 61 -12.36 11.82 -18.34
N LEU A 62 -11.57 11.87 -19.43
CA LEU A 62 -11.10 13.13 -20.02
C LEU A 62 -12.20 14.14 -20.34
N LYS A 63 -13.35 13.70 -20.87
CA LYS A 63 -14.45 14.62 -21.22
C LYS A 63 -15.06 15.32 -20.00
N ASN A 64 -14.99 14.69 -18.84
CA ASN A 64 -15.59 15.13 -17.60
C ASN A 64 -14.60 15.83 -16.66
N GLY A 65 -13.30 15.61 -16.83
CA GLY A 65 -12.24 16.20 -15.99
C GLY A 65 -11.72 17.55 -16.46
N ILE A 66 -12.18 18.07 -17.61
CA ILE A 66 -11.75 19.37 -18.14
C ILE A 66 -12.31 20.52 -17.30
N VAL A 67 -11.43 21.48 -16.96
CA VAL A 67 -11.79 22.70 -16.22
C VAL A 67 -11.42 23.94 -17.03
N ASP A 68 -12.36 24.88 -17.16
CA ASP A 68 -12.11 26.14 -17.87
C ASP A 68 -10.90 26.89 -17.29
N GLY A 69 -10.07 27.44 -18.18
CA GLY A 69 -8.84 28.16 -17.81
C GLY A 69 -7.74 27.31 -17.15
N VAL A 70 -7.82 25.98 -17.22
CA VAL A 70 -6.81 25.01 -16.74
C VAL A 70 -6.31 24.19 -17.93
N LEU A 71 -5.04 23.78 -17.95
CA LEU A 71 -4.50 22.95 -19.03
C LEU A 71 -4.95 21.49 -18.84
N ALA A 72 -5.66 20.91 -19.80
CA ALA A 72 -6.00 19.50 -19.75
C ALA A 72 -4.83 18.64 -20.24
N THR A 73 -4.46 17.60 -19.51
CA THR A 73 -3.44 16.61 -19.86
C THR A 73 -4.03 15.21 -19.89
N ILE A 74 -3.30 14.25 -20.47
CA ILE A 74 -3.82 12.90 -20.72
C ILE A 74 -2.98 11.82 -20.06
N ASN A 75 -3.64 10.75 -19.64
CA ASN A 75 -3.04 9.55 -19.07
C ASN A 75 -3.26 8.35 -20.02
N LEU A 76 -2.21 7.56 -20.29
CA LEU A 76 -2.24 6.46 -21.26
C LEU A 76 -1.09 5.45 -21.10
N GLN A 77 -1.19 4.30 -21.77
CA GLN A 77 -0.13 3.30 -21.88
C GLN A 77 0.29 2.98 -23.33
N SER A 78 -0.54 3.35 -24.32
CA SER A 78 -0.38 2.90 -25.70
C SER A 78 -0.47 4.01 -26.75
N GLN A 79 0.09 3.74 -27.94
CA GLN A 79 -0.03 4.66 -29.09
C GLN A 79 -1.47 4.79 -29.63
N SER A 80 -2.29 3.75 -29.45
CA SER A 80 -3.69 3.80 -29.89
C SER A 80 -4.48 4.82 -29.06
N GLU A 81 -4.26 4.86 -27.75
CA GLU A 81 -4.82 5.85 -26.83
C GLU A 81 -4.28 7.25 -27.15
N LEU A 82 -2.97 7.40 -27.39
CA LEU A 82 -2.36 8.69 -27.73
C LEU A 82 -3.10 9.39 -28.88
N ARG A 83 -3.41 8.66 -29.96
CA ARG A 83 -4.14 9.22 -31.11
C ARG A 83 -5.56 9.66 -30.73
N GLN A 84 -6.28 8.82 -29.98
CA GLN A 84 -7.66 9.11 -29.57
C GLN A 84 -7.74 10.31 -28.62
N LEU A 85 -6.92 10.29 -27.58
CA LEU A 85 -6.87 11.31 -26.54
C LEU A 85 -6.41 12.66 -27.09
N THR A 86 -5.42 12.66 -27.99
CA THR A 86 -4.96 13.90 -28.66
C THR A 86 -6.07 14.55 -29.47
N ALA A 87 -6.94 13.77 -30.13
CA ALA A 87 -8.07 14.31 -30.87
C ALA A 87 -9.11 14.96 -29.94
N ILE A 88 -9.35 14.36 -28.77
CA ILE A 88 -10.25 14.93 -27.74
C ILE A 88 -9.65 16.24 -27.19
N LEU A 89 -8.35 16.26 -26.86
CA LEU A 89 -7.66 17.47 -26.40
C LEU A 89 -7.75 18.61 -27.41
N LEU A 90 -7.56 18.33 -28.71
CA LEU A 90 -7.67 19.35 -29.76
C LEU A 90 -9.06 20.00 -29.78
N GLY A 91 -10.13 19.21 -29.58
CA GLY A 91 -11.49 19.73 -29.47
C GLY A 91 -11.74 20.54 -28.20
N ALA A 92 -11.14 20.15 -27.08
CA ALA A 92 -11.34 20.78 -25.77
C ALA A 92 -10.54 22.06 -25.56
N GLN A 93 -9.29 22.11 -26.04
CA GLN A 93 -8.35 23.20 -25.75
C GLN A 93 -7.60 23.75 -26.96
N GLY A 94 -7.98 23.35 -28.18
CA GLY A 94 -7.40 23.86 -29.42
C GLY A 94 -5.90 23.58 -29.52
N SER A 95 -5.12 24.60 -29.88
CA SER A 95 -3.67 24.51 -30.10
C SER A 95 -2.81 24.70 -28.85
N ARG A 96 -3.39 24.60 -27.64
CA ARG A 96 -2.61 24.62 -26.39
C ARG A 96 -1.59 23.48 -26.35
N PRO A 97 -0.51 23.60 -25.55
CA PRO A 97 0.49 22.55 -25.40
C PRO A 97 -0.15 21.21 -24.99
N LYS A 98 0.36 20.11 -25.54
CA LYS A 98 -0.09 18.76 -25.21
C LYS A 98 0.89 18.15 -24.22
N MET A 99 0.38 17.46 -23.22
CA MET A 99 1.19 16.73 -22.27
C MET A 99 0.52 15.41 -21.93
N VAL A 100 1.31 14.33 -21.99
CA VAL A 100 0.99 13.06 -21.35
C VAL A 100 1.49 13.16 -19.91
N MET A 101 0.57 13.32 -18.97
CA MET A 101 0.90 13.53 -17.56
C MET A 101 1.18 12.22 -16.83
N GLU A 102 0.53 11.13 -17.24
CA GLU A 102 0.91 9.80 -16.82
C GLU A 102 1.06 8.92 -18.04
N TYR A 103 2.31 8.68 -18.44
CA TYR A 103 2.62 7.55 -19.29
C TYR A 103 2.91 6.35 -18.40
N TRP A 104 2.01 5.37 -18.36
CA TRP A 104 2.14 4.18 -17.51
C TRP A 104 3.21 3.23 -18.04
N THR A 105 4.45 3.34 -17.56
CA THR A 105 5.65 2.62 -18.03
C THR A 105 5.64 1.12 -17.72
N GLY A 106 4.72 0.67 -16.89
CA GLY A 106 4.52 -0.68 -16.41
C GLY A 106 3.20 -0.74 -15.65
N TRP A 107 3.08 -1.59 -14.64
CA TRP A 107 1.86 -1.67 -13.82
C TRP A 107 2.15 -2.19 -12.42
N PHE A 108 1.25 -1.93 -11.47
CA PHE A 108 1.37 -2.40 -10.09
C PHE A 108 0.74 -3.78 -9.89
N ASP A 109 1.20 -4.50 -8.86
CA ASP A 109 0.73 -5.85 -8.55
C ASP A 109 -0.25 -5.87 -7.37
N SER A 110 -1.08 -6.90 -7.34
CA SER A 110 -1.98 -7.22 -6.23
C SER A 110 -1.69 -8.60 -5.66
N TRP A 111 -1.90 -8.81 -4.36
CA TRP A 111 -1.71 -10.13 -3.74
C TRP A 111 -2.58 -11.20 -4.42
N GLY A 112 -1.99 -12.34 -4.77
CA GLY A 112 -2.58 -13.45 -5.53
C GLY A 112 -2.68 -13.22 -7.05
N GLY A 113 -2.22 -12.06 -7.55
CA GLY A 113 -2.11 -11.75 -8.97
C GLY A 113 -0.76 -12.15 -9.59
N PRO A 114 -0.55 -11.87 -10.89
CA PRO A 114 0.76 -12.00 -11.53
C PRO A 114 1.63 -10.75 -11.26
N HIS A 115 2.94 -10.85 -11.54
CA HIS A 115 3.81 -9.68 -11.65
C HIS A 115 3.69 -9.08 -13.06
N TYR A 116 3.28 -7.82 -13.16
CA TYR A 116 3.06 -7.17 -14.45
C TYR A 116 4.35 -6.59 -15.03
N ILE A 117 4.61 -6.87 -16.30
CA ILE A 117 5.74 -6.31 -17.05
C ILE A 117 5.29 -5.70 -18.38
N LEU A 118 5.96 -4.65 -18.82
CA LEU A 118 5.77 -4.01 -20.13
C LEU A 118 7.11 -3.98 -20.87
N ASP A 119 7.14 -4.44 -22.11
CA ASP A 119 8.41 -4.58 -22.84
C ASP A 119 9.10 -3.23 -23.07
N SER A 120 10.42 -3.20 -22.89
CA SER A 120 11.20 -1.96 -23.06
C SER A 120 11.15 -1.40 -24.49
N SER A 121 10.90 -2.22 -25.51
CA SER A 121 10.71 -1.77 -26.90
C SER A 121 9.37 -1.12 -27.08
N GLU A 122 8.32 -1.66 -26.47
CA GLU A 122 6.98 -1.07 -26.49
C GLU A 122 6.95 0.28 -25.77
N VAL A 123 7.61 0.36 -24.61
CA VAL A 123 7.83 1.62 -23.89
C VAL A 123 8.52 2.65 -24.77
N LEU A 124 9.65 2.28 -25.38
CA LEU A 124 10.40 3.19 -26.25
C LEU A 124 9.56 3.64 -27.45
N ASN A 125 8.82 2.72 -28.09
CA ASN A 125 7.97 3.03 -29.24
C ASN A 125 6.89 4.05 -28.88
N THR A 126 6.20 3.86 -27.75
CA THR A 126 5.15 4.79 -27.31
C THR A 126 5.73 6.14 -26.88
N VAL A 127 6.82 6.16 -26.11
CA VAL A 127 7.51 7.41 -25.72
C VAL A 127 8.01 8.18 -26.95
N SER A 128 8.57 7.47 -27.94
CA SER A 128 9.01 8.10 -29.19
C SER A 128 7.84 8.75 -29.92
N ALA A 129 6.72 8.05 -30.05
CA ALA A 129 5.51 8.59 -30.67
C ALA A 129 4.94 9.81 -29.94
N ILE A 130 4.99 9.84 -28.60
CA ILE A 130 4.57 11.00 -27.80
C ILE A 130 5.43 12.22 -28.12
N VAL A 131 6.76 12.05 -28.13
CA VAL A 131 7.70 13.14 -28.40
C VAL A 131 7.64 13.61 -29.85
N GLU A 132 7.55 12.70 -30.82
CA GLU A 132 7.38 13.01 -32.26
C GLU A 132 6.07 13.78 -32.53
N ALA A 133 5.02 13.51 -31.75
CA ALA A 133 3.77 14.28 -31.81
C ALA A 133 3.89 15.70 -31.21
N GLY A 134 5.06 16.07 -30.68
CA GLY A 134 5.34 17.36 -30.05
C GLY A 134 4.71 17.53 -28.67
N SER A 135 4.45 16.43 -27.96
CA SER A 135 3.87 16.45 -26.61
C SER A 135 4.95 16.35 -25.54
N SER A 136 4.74 17.04 -24.41
CA SER A 136 5.49 16.78 -23.18
C SER A 136 5.08 15.43 -22.57
N ILE A 137 5.94 14.85 -21.74
CA ILE A 137 5.70 13.55 -21.11
C ILE A 137 6.17 13.53 -19.66
N ASN A 138 5.41 12.86 -18.80
CA ASN A 138 5.80 12.44 -17.46
C ASN A 138 5.67 10.91 -17.34
N LEU A 139 6.71 10.24 -16.85
CA LEU A 139 6.83 8.79 -16.82
C LEU A 139 6.31 8.25 -15.49
N TYR A 140 5.17 7.56 -15.51
CA TYR A 140 4.54 6.95 -14.34
C TYR A 140 4.77 5.44 -14.38
N MET A 141 5.65 4.82 -13.59
CA MET A 141 6.60 5.42 -12.67
C MET A 141 7.99 5.43 -13.30
N PHE A 142 8.69 6.55 -13.17
CA PHE A 142 10.14 6.56 -13.38
C PHE A 142 10.84 5.70 -12.32
N HIS A 143 10.43 5.86 -11.06
CA HIS A 143 10.83 5.01 -9.94
C HIS A 143 9.63 4.89 -9.00
N GLY A 144 9.12 3.68 -8.79
CA GLY A 144 7.95 3.47 -7.93
C GLY A 144 8.34 3.24 -6.46
N GLY A 145 9.34 2.40 -6.19
CA GLY A 145 9.86 2.15 -4.84
C GLY A 145 9.01 1.14 -4.05
N THR A 146 8.64 1.48 -2.81
CA THR A 146 8.00 0.55 -1.87
C THR A 146 6.86 1.21 -1.10
N ASN A 147 5.74 0.51 -0.98
CA ASN A 147 4.63 0.84 -0.10
C ASN A 147 4.95 0.40 1.35
N PHE A 148 5.87 1.09 2.02
CA PHE A 148 6.29 0.72 3.38
C PHE A 148 5.12 0.68 4.39
N GLY A 149 5.20 -0.27 5.31
CA GLY A 149 4.22 -0.44 6.37
C GLY A 149 2.82 -0.75 5.86
N PHE A 150 1.85 0.12 6.17
CA PHE A 150 0.43 -0.10 5.89
C PHE A 150 -0.15 0.86 4.86
N ILE A 151 0.70 1.58 4.12
CA ILE A 151 0.27 2.64 3.19
C ILE A 151 -0.19 2.09 1.84
N GLY A 152 0.04 0.80 1.56
CA GLY A 152 -0.44 0.14 0.34
C GLY A 152 -1.93 0.30 0.13
N GLY A 153 -2.32 0.49 -1.14
CA GLY A 153 -3.69 0.70 -1.56
C GLY A 153 -4.43 -0.60 -1.86
N ALA A 154 -5.54 -0.45 -2.58
CA ALA A 154 -6.30 -1.56 -3.11
C ALA A 154 -7.17 -1.11 -4.30
N LEU A 155 -7.55 -2.07 -5.14
CA LEU A 155 -8.62 -1.90 -6.11
C LEU A 155 -9.86 -2.70 -5.71
N HIS A 156 -11.03 -2.19 -6.09
CA HIS A 156 -12.29 -2.94 -5.93
C HIS A 156 -13.27 -2.61 -7.04
N PHE A 157 -13.11 -3.32 -8.15
CA PHE A 157 -14.06 -3.34 -9.26
C PHE A 157 -15.06 -4.50 -9.06
N GLN A 158 -14.67 -5.72 -9.45
CA GLN A 158 -15.48 -6.94 -9.20
C GLN A 158 -15.10 -7.62 -7.89
N ASP A 159 -13.80 -7.72 -7.62
CA ASP A 159 -13.23 -8.29 -6.40
C ASP A 159 -12.33 -7.23 -5.74
N TYR A 160 -12.28 -7.24 -4.40
CA TYR A 160 -11.29 -6.50 -3.63
C TYR A 160 -9.91 -7.12 -3.80
N LYS A 161 -8.92 -6.31 -4.19
CA LYS A 161 -7.54 -6.72 -4.42
C LYS A 161 -6.59 -5.72 -3.74
N PRO A 162 -5.95 -6.11 -2.62
CA PRO A 162 -4.95 -5.26 -1.98
C PRO A 162 -3.65 -5.27 -2.79
N ASP A 163 -3.03 -4.10 -2.91
CA ASP A 163 -1.76 -3.95 -3.60
C ASP A 163 -0.64 -4.65 -2.80
N VAL A 164 0.39 -5.12 -3.49
CA VAL A 164 1.58 -5.69 -2.83
C VAL A 164 2.42 -4.59 -2.16
N THR A 165 3.36 -4.99 -1.31
CA THR A 165 4.27 -4.05 -0.63
C THR A 165 5.25 -3.42 -1.61
N SER A 166 5.76 -4.20 -2.57
CA SER A 166 6.59 -3.67 -3.65
C SER A 166 5.78 -2.70 -4.51
N TYR A 167 6.37 -1.56 -4.84
CA TYR A 167 5.86 -0.67 -5.87
C TYR A 167 6.89 -0.55 -6.99
N ASP A 168 7.58 -1.66 -7.30
CA ASP A 168 8.53 -1.75 -8.41
C ASP A 168 7.91 -1.27 -9.73
N TYR A 169 6.65 -1.64 -9.95
CA TYR A 169 5.82 -1.20 -11.08
C TYR A 169 6.31 -1.67 -12.46
N ASP A 170 7.38 -2.47 -12.53
CA ASP A 170 8.22 -2.59 -13.74
C ASP A 170 8.58 -1.19 -14.28
N ALA A 171 8.95 -0.29 -13.37
CA ALA A 171 9.28 1.09 -13.65
C ALA A 171 10.59 1.24 -14.45
N VAL A 172 10.96 2.50 -14.73
CA VAL A 172 12.25 2.79 -15.37
C VAL A 172 13.43 2.40 -14.46
N LEU A 173 13.28 2.57 -13.15
CA LEU A 173 14.18 2.05 -12.12
C LEU A 173 13.46 0.99 -11.27
N THR A 174 14.18 -0.04 -10.83
CA THR A 174 13.62 -1.06 -9.93
C THR A 174 13.19 -0.48 -8.58
N GLU A 175 12.49 -1.27 -7.76
CA GLU A 175 12.18 -0.95 -6.35
C GLU A 175 13.43 -0.51 -5.56
N ALA A 176 14.58 -1.12 -5.82
CA ALA A 176 15.85 -0.79 -5.17
C ALA A 176 16.70 0.26 -5.92
N GLY A 177 16.12 0.93 -6.93
CA GLY A 177 16.75 2.01 -7.68
C GLY A 177 17.75 1.58 -8.76
N ASP A 178 17.75 0.30 -9.14
CA ASP A 178 18.67 -0.22 -10.16
C ASP A 178 18.23 0.19 -11.58
N TYR A 179 19.21 0.35 -12.47
CA TYR A 179 18.96 0.67 -13.88
C TYR A 179 18.41 -0.54 -14.64
N THR A 180 17.28 -0.36 -15.31
CA THR A 180 16.64 -1.38 -16.14
C THR A 180 17.00 -1.23 -17.62
N ALA A 181 16.56 -2.18 -18.45
CA ALA A 181 16.59 -2.02 -19.90
C ALA A 181 15.79 -0.79 -20.38
N LYS A 182 14.70 -0.43 -19.68
CA LYS A 182 13.92 0.78 -19.98
C LYS A 182 14.75 2.04 -19.71
N TYR A 183 15.46 2.09 -18.59
CA TYR A 183 16.35 3.22 -18.28
C TYR A 183 17.36 3.46 -19.40
N THR A 184 18.09 2.41 -19.79
CA THR A 184 19.14 2.52 -20.81
C THR A 184 18.58 3.04 -22.14
N ARG A 185 17.49 2.43 -22.63
CA ARG A 185 16.87 2.81 -23.91
C ARG A 185 16.28 4.22 -23.90
N LEU A 186 15.56 4.58 -22.84
CA LEU A 186 14.98 5.92 -22.72
C LEU A 186 16.08 6.98 -22.60
N ARG A 187 17.15 6.69 -21.85
CA ARG A 187 18.30 7.59 -21.72
C ARG A 187 19.01 7.81 -23.05
N GLU A 188 19.21 6.76 -23.84
CA GLU A 188 19.77 6.87 -25.20
C GLU A 188 18.88 7.72 -26.11
N PHE A 189 17.56 7.46 -26.09
CA PHE A 189 16.58 8.20 -26.89
C PHE A 189 16.58 9.69 -26.54
N PHE A 190 16.38 10.06 -25.27
CA PHE A 190 16.40 11.46 -24.85
C PHE A 190 17.79 12.10 -25.05
N GLY A 191 18.86 11.33 -24.85
CA GLY A 191 20.22 11.77 -25.11
C GLY A 191 20.44 12.21 -26.56
N SER A 192 19.89 11.46 -27.51
CA SER A 192 19.98 11.77 -28.94
C SER A 192 19.33 13.12 -29.33
N MET A 193 18.37 13.60 -28.53
CA MET A 193 17.63 14.84 -28.78
C MET A 193 18.10 16.01 -27.91
N SER A 194 18.82 15.75 -26.81
CA SER A 194 19.14 16.75 -25.79
C SER A 194 20.10 17.86 -26.23
N GLY A 195 20.84 17.66 -27.33
CA GLY A 195 21.83 18.62 -27.84
C GLY A 195 23.07 18.81 -26.96
N ALA A 196 23.18 18.11 -25.83
CA ALA A 196 24.30 18.16 -24.90
C ALA A 196 24.56 16.77 -24.28
N PRO A 197 25.80 16.47 -23.83
CA PRO A 197 26.06 15.22 -23.12
C PRO A 197 25.20 15.09 -21.85
N LEU A 198 24.57 13.95 -21.66
CA LEU A 198 23.82 13.65 -20.44
C LEU A 198 24.77 13.44 -19.24
N PRO A 199 24.39 13.85 -18.02
CA PRO A 199 25.20 13.65 -16.82
C PRO A 199 25.39 12.16 -16.54
N VAL A 200 26.58 11.76 -16.08
CA VAL A 200 26.90 10.36 -15.76
C VAL A 200 25.93 9.84 -14.69
N PRO A 201 25.32 8.65 -14.86
CA PRO A 201 24.46 8.07 -13.83
C PRO A 201 25.27 7.78 -12.54
N PRO A 202 24.69 8.01 -11.35
CA PRO A 202 25.29 7.58 -10.09
C PRO A 202 25.64 6.09 -10.07
N ALA A 203 26.64 5.71 -9.27
CA ALA A 203 26.94 4.31 -9.03
C ALA A 203 25.79 3.64 -8.24
N LEU A 204 25.46 2.39 -8.58
CA LEU A 204 24.46 1.62 -7.86
C LEU A 204 24.94 1.27 -6.46
N LEU A 205 24.02 1.27 -5.50
CA LEU A 205 24.29 0.79 -4.15
C LEU A 205 24.43 -0.74 -4.18
N PRO A 206 25.49 -1.30 -3.57
CA PRO A 206 25.65 -2.74 -3.49
C PRO A 206 24.55 -3.36 -2.62
N LYS A 207 24.19 -4.59 -2.97
CA LYS A 207 23.21 -5.41 -2.25
C LYS A 207 23.91 -6.66 -1.75
N THR A 208 23.45 -7.22 -0.63
CA THR A 208 24.08 -8.40 -0.03
C THR A 208 23.05 -9.38 0.50
N ALA A 209 23.42 -10.66 0.50
CA ALA A 209 22.74 -11.70 1.26
C ALA A 209 23.39 -11.75 2.66
N TYR A 210 22.66 -11.35 3.70
CA TYR A 210 23.11 -11.53 5.07
C TYR A 210 22.85 -12.95 5.57
N ASP A 211 23.49 -13.31 6.68
CA ASP A 211 23.24 -14.59 7.35
C ASP A 211 21.76 -14.72 7.75
N PRO A 212 21.16 -15.92 7.59
CA PRO A 212 19.78 -16.15 7.97
C PRO A 212 19.59 -15.98 9.48
N VAL A 213 18.40 -15.51 9.86
CA VAL A 213 18.04 -15.28 11.26
C VAL A 213 17.01 -16.30 11.70
N THR A 214 17.26 -16.93 12.85
CA THR A 214 16.27 -17.74 13.55
C THR A 214 15.65 -16.92 14.68
N PRO A 215 14.35 -16.60 14.62
CA PRO A 215 13.68 -15.94 15.73
C PRO A 215 13.75 -16.80 16.99
N ALA A 216 14.34 -16.26 18.05
CA ALA A 216 14.58 -16.99 19.30
C ALA A 216 13.39 -16.89 20.26
N PHE A 217 12.60 -15.83 20.14
CA PHE A 217 11.52 -15.53 21.07
C PHE A 217 10.22 -15.16 20.36
N TYR A 218 9.11 -15.38 21.04
CA TYR A 218 7.79 -14.92 20.60
C TYR A 218 6.95 -14.37 21.75
N VAL A 219 5.95 -13.57 21.40
CA VAL A 219 4.83 -13.15 22.25
C VAL A 219 3.55 -13.43 21.48
N SER A 220 2.66 -14.27 22.03
CA SER A 220 1.36 -14.49 21.39
C SER A 220 0.54 -13.20 21.43
N LEU A 221 -0.30 -12.97 20.41
CA LEU A 221 -1.18 -11.81 20.41
C LEU A 221 -2.04 -11.78 21.69
N TRP A 222 -2.49 -12.94 22.16
CA TRP A 222 -3.35 -13.10 23.34
C TRP A 222 -2.65 -12.66 24.62
N ASP A 223 -1.37 -13.03 24.79
CA ASP A 223 -0.56 -12.56 25.92
C ASP A 223 -0.33 -11.05 25.84
N ALA A 224 -0.11 -10.52 24.63
CA ALA A 224 0.12 -9.11 24.41
C ALA A 224 -1.10 -8.24 24.80
N LEU A 225 -2.34 -8.72 24.62
CA LEU A 225 -3.56 -7.96 24.92
C LEU A 225 -3.64 -7.50 26.38
N ASN A 226 -3.13 -8.28 27.33
CA ASN A 226 -3.16 -7.95 28.76
C ASN A 226 -2.33 -6.71 29.12
N LEU A 227 -1.47 -6.28 28.20
CA LEU A 227 -0.46 -5.24 28.39
C LEU A 227 -0.64 -4.08 27.41
N LEU A 228 -1.65 -4.17 26.53
CA LEU A 228 -2.11 -3.05 25.73
C LEU A 228 -2.93 -2.08 26.60
N GLU A 229 -3.12 -0.87 26.08
CA GLU A 229 -4.09 0.07 26.65
C GLU A 229 -5.47 -0.58 26.78
N LEU A 230 -6.24 -0.12 27.76
CA LEU A 230 -7.57 -0.66 28.02
C LEU A 230 -8.40 -0.67 26.73
N PRO A 231 -9.07 -1.79 26.40
CA PRO A 231 -9.87 -1.88 25.19
C PRO A 231 -11.01 -0.87 25.24
N VAL A 232 -11.40 -0.39 24.07
CA VAL A 232 -12.65 0.38 23.93
C VAL A 232 -13.81 -0.58 24.16
N THR A 233 -14.65 -0.29 25.15
CA THR A 233 -15.87 -1.05 25.39
C THR A 233 -17.06 -0.41 24.65
N SER A 234 -17.87 -1.23 23.97
CA SER A 234 -19.04 -0.75 23.23
C SER A 234 -20.15 -1.81 23.23
N GLU A 235 -21.41 -1.37 23.21
CA GLU A 235 -22.55 -2.31 23.08
C GLU A 235 -22.59 -2.98 21.70
N HIS A 236 -22.07 -2.33 20.67
CA HIS A 236 -22.02 -2.82 19.29
C HIS A 236 -20.60 -2.74 18.74
N PRO A 237 -20.24 -3.52 17.70
CA PRO A 237 -18.98 -3.33 16.99
C PRO A 237 -18.85 -1.90 16.47
N VAL A 238 -17.66 -1.33 16.54
CA VAL A 238 -17.32 -0.01 15.99
C VAL A 238 -16.21 -0.20 14.98
N ASN A 239 -16.40 0.27 13.75
CA ASN A 239 -15.36 0.23 12.72
C ASN A 239 -14.13 1.07 13.14
N MET A 240 -12.98 0.78 12.56
CA MET A 240 -11.71 1.25 13.10
C MET A 240 -11.58 2.79 13.06
N GLU A 241 -12.19 3.46 12.08
CA GLU A 241 -12.16 4.92 11.95
C GLU A 241 -13.04 5.65 12.98
N ASN A 242 -14.09 5.00 13.49
CA ASN A 242 -15.00 5.61 14.46
C ASN A 242 -14.65 5.27 15.91
N LEU A 243 -13.52 4.60 16.15
CA LEU A 243 -13.04 4.35 17.51
C LEU A 243 -12.73 5.68 18.21
N PRO A 244 -13.09 5.85 19.49
CA PRO A 244 -12.83 7.07 20.26
C PRO A 244 -11.37 7.12 20.75
N ILE A 245 -10.42 6.97 19.83
CA ILE A 245 -8.98 7.01 20.07
C ILE A 245 -8.33 8.13 19.24
N ASN A 246 -7.04 8.38 19.45
CA ASN A 246 -6.26 9.35 18.66
C ASN A 246 -6.89 10.75 18.59
N GLY A 247 -7.47 11.22 19.71
CA GLY A 247 -8.15 12.53 19.75
C GLY A 247 -9.42 12.60 18.91
N GLY A 248 -10.05 11.46 18.60
CA GLY A 248 -11.30 11.36 17.85
C GLY A 248 -11.13 11.08 16.36
N SER A 249 -9.90 10.91 15.86
CA SER A 249 -9.65 10.53 14.46
C SER A 249 -9.76 9.02 14.20
N GLY A 250 -9.93 8.22 15.27
CA GLY A 250 -9.96 6.77 15.18
C GLY A 250 -8.63 6.15 14.76
N GLN A 251 -8.69 4.88 14.37
CA GLN A 251 -7.57 4.08 13.94
C GLN A 251 -7.42 4.16 12.42
N SER A 252 -6.22 4.51 11.92
CA SER A 252 -6.00 4.61 10.48
C SER A 252 -5.57 3.30 9.84
N PHE A 253 -4.68 2.54 10.47
CA PHE A 253 -4.02 1.37 9.87
C PHE A 253 -3.86 0.21 10.87
N GLY A 254 -3.36 -0.91 10.35
CA GLY A 254 -3.03 -2.10 11.14
C GLY A 254 -4.21 -3.05 11.31
N TYR A 255 -4.36 -3.58 12.51
CA TYR A 255 -5.37 -4.58 12.85
C TYR A 255 -6.30 -4.06 13.94
N THR A 256 -7.52 -4.59 14.01
CA THR A 256 -8.48 -4.33 15.08
C THR A 256 -9.04 -5.65 15.58
N LEU A 257 -8.92 -5.91 16.87
CA LEU A 257 -9.47 -7.13 17.49
C LEU A 257 -10.79 -6.82 18.17
N TYR A 258 -11.84 -7.53 17.78
CA TYR A 258 -13.16 -7.47 18.39
C TYR A 258 -13.36 -8.69 19.27
N GLU A 259 -13.65 -8.50 20.56
CA GLU A 259 -13.85 -9.56 21.53
C GLU A 259 -15.23 -9.42 22.19
N THR A 260 -15.98 -10.52 22.26
CA THR A 260 -17.23 -10.62 23.03
C THR A 260 -17.37 -12.01 23.64
N THR A 261 -18.43 -12.25 24.42
CA THR A 261 -18.73 -13.54 25.03
C THR A 261 -20.02 -14.12 24.45
N ILE A 262 -20.00 -15.40 24.10
CA ILE A 262 -21.16 -16.16 23.62
C ILE A 262 -21.45 -17.34 24.57
N THR A 263 -22.68 -17.84 24.53
CA THR A 263 -23.14 -18.99 25.34
C THR A 263 -23.82 -20.08 24.52
N SER A 264 -23.92 -19.89 23.21
CA SER A 264 -24.57 -20.80 22.28
C SER A 264 -23.70 -21.04 21.05
N SER A 265 -23.92 -22.18 20.40
CA SER A 265 -23.35 -22.53 19.10
C SER A 265 -24.25 -22.08 17.96
N GLY A 266 -23.76 -22.10 16.73
CA GLY A 266 -24.58 -21.70 15.58
C GLY A 266 -23.79 -21.12 14.42
N VAL A 267 -24.48 -20.32 13.61
CA VAL A 267 -23.87 -19.61 12.48
C VAL A 267 -23.55 -18.18 12.90
N LEU A 268 -22.26 -17.86 12.93
CA LEU A 268 -21.76 -16.49 13.06
C LEU A 268 -21.84 -15.82 11.70
N SER A 269 -22.35 -14.59 11.63
CA SER A 269 -22.28 -13.75 10.43
C SER A 269 -21.83 -12.33 10.77
N ALA A 270 -21.01 -11.75 9.90
CA ALA A 270 -20.57 -10.37 10.00
C ALA A 270 -20.07 -9.86 8.64
N VAL A 271 -20.16 -8.56 8.42
CA VAL A 271 -19.50 -7.90 7.28
C VAL A 271 -18.15 -7.38 7.77
N VAL A 272 -17.08 -7.97 7.26
CA VAL A 272 -15.70 -7.61 7.61
C VAL A 272 -15.03 -6.89 6.44
N ARG A 273 -14.26 -5.84 6.74
CA ARG A 273 -13.38 -5.18 5.79
C ARG A 273 -11.96 -5.07 6.37
N ASP A 274 -10.97 -5.81 5.88
CA ASP A 274 -10.98 -6.63 4.65
C ASP A 274 -10.96 -8.13 4.92
N ARG A 275 -10.25 -8.54 5.98
CA ARG A 275 -10.07 -9.95 6.32
C ARG A 275 -10.10 -10.14 7.83
N GLY A 276 -10.99 -11.01 8.33
CA GLY A 276 -11.25 -11.22 9.74
C GLY A 276 -11.06 -12.66 10.17
N GLN A 277 -10.01 -12.96 10.92
CA GLN A 277 -9.82 -14.29 11.49
C GLN A 277 -10.71 -14.48 12.72
N VAL A 278 -11.53 -15.52 12.72
CA VAL A 278 -12.46 -15.84 13.82
C VAL A 278 -11.84 -16.88 14.72
N PHE A 279 -11.82 -16.59 16.02
CA PHE A 279 -11.33 -17.49 17.05
C PHE A 279 -12.37 -17.70 18.15
N LEU A 280 -12.42 -18.93 18.65
CA LEU A 280 -13.13 -19.28 19.86
C LEU A 280 -12.10 -19.56 20.95
N ASN A 281 -12.07 -18.72 21.97
CA ASN A 281 -10.93 -18.53 22.86
C ASN A 281 -9.67 -18.25 22.04
N THR A 282 -8.76 -19.22 21.93
CA THR A 282 -7.53 -19.13 21.13
C THR A 282 -7.57 -20.04 19.89
N PHE A 283 -8.64 -20.81 19.71
CA PHE A 283 -8.77 -21.78 18.62
C PHE A 283 -9.32 -21.12 17.36
N PHE A 284 -8.59 -21.22 16.25
CA PHE A 284 -8.97 -20.66 14.96
C PHE A 284 -10.11 -21.45 14.31
N LEU A 285 -11.16 -20.76 13.85
CA LEU A 285 -12.32 -21.36 13.19
C LEU A 285 -12.37 -21.10 11.68
N GLY A 286 -11.85 -19.97 11.23
CA GLY A 286 -11.89 -19.60 9.81
C GLY A 286 -11.71 -18.10 9.59
N VAL A 287 -11.89 -17.68 8.34
CA VAL A 287 -11.72 -16.29 7.89
C VAL A 287 -13.03 -15.79 7.31
N LEU A 288 -13.43 -14.60 7.78
CA LEU A 288 -14.45 -13.76 7.15
C LEU A 288 -13.76 -12.79 6.19
N ASP A 289 -14.32 -12.60 5.00
CA ASP A 289 -13.83 -11.66 3.99
C ASP A 289 -14.98 -11.24 3.07
N TYR A 290 -14.67 -10.59 1.94
CA TYR A 290 -15.67 -10.17 0.95
C TYR A 290 -16.47 -11.33 0.32
N LYS A 291 -15.94 -12.56 0.33
CA LYS A 291 -16.57 -13.76 -0.26
C LYS A 291 -17.20 -14.65 0.79
N THR A 292 -16.68 -14.63 2.02
CA THR A 292 -17.10 -15.47 3.14
C THR A 292 -17.68 -14.61 4.26
N ALA A 293 -19.01 -14.54 4.35
CA ALA A 293 -19.70 -13.73 5.37
C ALA A 293 -20.13 -14.52 6.61
N THR A 294 -19.93 -15.85 6.64
CA THR A 294 -20.40 -16.72 7.73
C THR A 294 -19.34 -17.73 8.17
N ILE A 295 -19.37 -18.08 9.46
CA ILE A 295 -18.52 -19.11 10.07
C ILE A 295 -19.38 -19.97 11.02
N ILE A 296 -19.15 -21.28 11.04
CA ILE A 296 -19.83 -22.19 11.96
C ILE A 296 -19.12 -22.14 13.33
N ILE A 297 -19.87 -21.79 14.36
CA ILE A 297 -19.44 -21.90 15.76
C ILE A 297 -19.78 -23.31 16.27
N PRO A 298 -18.77 -24.12 16.65
CA PRO A 298 -19.00 -25.48 17.15
C PRO A 298 -19.75 -25.45 18.49
N MET A 299 -20.11 -26.63 19.00
CA MET A 299 -20.76 -26.75 20.30
C MET A 299 -19.91 -26.10 21.40
N VAL A 300 -20.49 -25.14 22.12
CA VAL A 300 -19.84 -24.44 23.25
C VAL A 300 -20.51 -24.83 24.56
N GLN A 301 -19.74 -24.86 25.64
CA GLN A 301 -20.23 -25.06 26.99
C GLN A 301 -20.00 -23.80 27.82
N GLY A 302 -21.06 -23.22 28.36
CA GLY A 302 -20.98 -22.02 29.19
C GLY A 302 -20.50 -20.78 28.43
N PHE A 303 -19.95 -19.82 29.18
CA PHE A 303 -19.43 -18.57 28.62
C PHE A 303 -18.11 -18.80 27.90
N THR A 304 -18.10 -18.53 26.59
CA THR A 304 -16.91 -18.69 25.74
C THR A 304 -16.56 -17.38 25.07
N THR A 305 -15.26 -17.10 24.96
CA THR A 305 -14.80 -15.85 24.33
C THR A 305 -14.78 -16.01 22.82
N LEU A 306 -15.49 -15.14 22.10
CA LEU A 306 -15.43 -15.02 20.65
C LEU A 306 -14.52 -13.85 20.29
N ARG A 307 -13.57 -14.07 19.37
CA ARG A 307 -12.65 -13.04 18.88
C ARG A 307 -12.68 -12.97 17.36
N ILE A 308 -12.64 -11.76 16.82
CA ILE A 308 -12.51 -11.51 15.39
C ILE A 308 -11.34 -10.54 15.20
N LEU A 309 -10.19 -11.04 14.74
CA LEU A 309 -9.01 -10.23 14.41
C LEU A 309 -9.13 -9.75 12.98
N VAL A 310 -9.46 -8.47 12.81
CA VAL A 310 -9.66 -7.86 11.49
C VAL A 310 -8.39 -7.12 11.06
N GLU A 311 -7.92 -7.45 9.87
CA GLU A 311 -6.89 -6.71 9.16
C GLU A 311 -7.53 -5.68 8.21
N ASN A 312 -7.03 -4.44 8.27
CA ASN A 312 -7.17 -3.51 7.16
C ASN A 312 -6.05 -3.80 6.14
N CYS A 313 -6.39 -4.38 4.99
CA CYS A 313 -5.43 -4.79 3.97
C CYS A 313 -5.02 -3.64 3.03
N GLY A 314 -5.70 -2.50 3.09
CA GLY A 314 -5.51 -1.35 2.21
C GLY A 314 -6.86 -0.75 1.82
N ARG A 315 -7.01 0.58 1.94
CA ARG A 315 -8.23 1.25 1.46
C ARG A 315 -8.19 1.36 -0.05
N VAL A 316 -9.35 1.14 -0.68
CA VAL A 316 -9.50 1.33 -2.12
C VAL A 316 -9.15 2.77 -2.48
N ASN A 317 -8.33 2.93 -3.52
CA ASN A 317 -7.77 4.22 -3.95
C ASN A 317 -8.29 4.70 -5.32
N TYR A 318 -9.19 3.94 -5.96
CA TYR A 318 -9.75 4.29 -7.27
C TYR A 318 -11.23 3.87 -7.41
N GLY A 319 -12.01 4.67 -8.14
CA GLY A 319 -13.40 4.39 -8.49
C GLY A 319 -14.42 4.62 -7.37
N ASP A 320 -15.67 4.23 -7.60
CA ASP A 320 -16.80 4.51 -6.69
C ASP A 320 -16.69 3.86 -5.31
N SER A 321 -15.90 2.78 -5.22
CA SER A 321 -15.71 2.02 -3.99
C SER A 321 -14.98 2.81 -2.89
N ILE A 322 -14.34 3.95 -3.19
CA ILE A 322 -13.62 4.80 -2.23
C ILE A 322 -14.53 5.31 -1.09
N ASP A 323 -15.80 5.60 -1.39
CA ASP A 323 -16.76 6.15 -0.41
C ASP A 323 -17.09 5.15 0.71
N GLN A 324 -16.87 3.86 0.43
CA GLN A 324 -17.24 2.78 1.32
C GLN A 324 -16.06 2.27 2.14
N GLN A 325 -14.88 2.91 2.10
CA GLN A 325 -13.65 2.37 2.70
C GLN A 325 -13.52 2.58 4.22
N ARG A 326 -14.60 2.29 4.96
CA ARG A 326 -14.52 1.99 6.39
C ARG A 326 -14.04 0.57 6.60
N LYS A 327 -13.18 0.37 7.60
CA LYS A 327 -12.43 -0.87 7.84
C LYS A 327 -12.70 -1.41 9.25
N GLY A 328 -12.44 -2.69 9.49
CA GLY A 328 -12.91 -3.40 10.68
C GLY A 328 -14.23 -4.13 10.42
N ILE A 329 -15.10 -4.18 11.43
CA ILE A 329 -16.46 -4.75 11.29
C ILE A 329 -17.43 -3.65 10.86
N ILE A 330 -18.22 -3.92 9.82
CA ILE A 330 -19.23 -3.00 9.28
C ILE A 330 -20.61 -3.45 9.77
N GLY A 331 -21.21 -2.66 10.66
CA GLY A 331 -22.50 -2.98 11.27
C GLY A 331 -22.37 -3.96 12.45
N ASN A 332 -23.37 -4.81 12.65
CA ASN A 332 -23.42 -5.76 13.75
C ASN A 332 -22.80 -7.11 13.38
N VAL A 333 -22.41 -7.87 14.41
CA VAL A 333 -22.11 -9.29 14.33
C VAL A 333 -23.31 -10.07 14.85
N TYR A 334 -23.72 -11.13 14.15
CA TYR A 334 -24.87 -11.94 14.50
C TYR A 334 -24.47 -13.38 14.80
N LEU A 335 -25.17 -14.01 15.73
CA LEU A 335 -25.13 -15.45 15.97
C LEU A 335 -26.56 -15.98 15.90
N ASN A 336 -26.84 -16.86 14.92
CA ASN A 336 -28.20 -17.32 14.61
C ASN A 336 -29.18 -16.13 14.46
N ASP A 337 -28.80 -15.15 13.65
CA ASP A 337 -29.56 -13.91 13.37
C ASP A 337 -29.83 -13.00 14.58
N SER A 338 -29.26 -13.33 15.75
CA SER A 338 -29.34 -12.49 16.95
C SER A 338 -28.08 -11.63 17.08
N PRO A 339 -28.18 -10.30 17.21
CA PRO A 339 -27.02 -9.43 17.29
C PRO A 339 -26.25 -9.65 18.60
N LEU A 340 -24.95 -9.88 18.49
CA LEU A 340 -24.03 -9.93 19.62
C LEU A 340 -23.80 -8.52 20.17
N LYS A 341 -23.48 -8.44 21.46
CA LYS A 341 -23.30 -7.17 22.18
C LYS A 341 -22.06 -7.19 23.07
N LYS A 342 -21.78 -6.07 23.74
CA LYS A 342 -20.74 -5.93 24.78
C LYS A 342 -19.35 -6.28 24.26
N PHE A 343 -18.94 -5.60 23.21
CA PHE A 343 -17.63 -5.75 22.60
C PHE A 343 -16.55 -5.03 23.40
N LYS A 344 -15.41 -5.70 23.57
CA LYS A 344 -14.11 -5.08 23.83
C LYS A 344 -13.37 -4.98 22.50
N ILE A 345 -12.87 -3.81 22.17
CA ILE A 345 -12.22 -3.54 20.89
C ILE A 345 -10.80 -3.04 21.14
N TYR A 346 -9.82 -3.81 20.67
CA TYR A 346 -8.40 -3.49 20.81
C TYR A 346 -7.88 -2.93 19.47
N ASN A 347 -7.28 -1.74 19.52
CA ASN A 347 -6.58 -1.15 18.39
C ASN A 347 -5.14 -1.70 18.34
N LEU A 348 -4.73 -2.18 17.18
CA LEU A 348 -3.40 -2.73 16.92
C LEU A 348 -2.79 -1.94 15.76
N GLU A 349 -2.45 -0.67 16.00
CA GLU A 349 -1.82 0.21 15.00
C GLU A 349 -0.42 -0.28 14.59
N MET A 350 0.23 -1.04 15.47
CA MET A 350 1.58 -1.61 15.27
C MET A 350 2.62 -0.57 14.82
N ASP A 351 2.48 0.66 15.30
CA ASP A 351 3.46 1.72 15.14
C ASP A 351 4.63 1.55 16.12
N ARG A 352 5.64 2.42 16.04
CA ARG A 352 6.77 2.39 16.98
C ARG A 352 6.33 2.49 18.43
N SER A 353 5.26 3.24 18.74
CA SER A 353 4.79 3.41 20.12
C SER A 353 4.21 2.10 20.67
N PHE A 354 3.40 1.40 19.87
CA PHE A 354 2.87 0.07 20.14
C PHE A 354 4.00 -0.95 20.35
N LEU A 355 4.98 -1.01 19.44
CA LEU A 355 6.06 -2.01 19.50
C LEU A 355 7.01 -1.79 20.68
N ARG A 356 7.10 -0.57 21.23
CA ARG A 356 7.91 -0.28 22.43
C ARG A 356 7.29 -0.82 23.72
N ARG A 357 6.01 -1.21 23.69
CA ARG A 357 5.34 -1.83 24.84
C ARG A 357 5.88 -3.25 25.11
N PHE A 358 6.50 -3.89 24.12
CA PHE A 358 7.13 -5.21 24.28
C PHE A 358 8.40 -5.16 25.15
N THR A 359 8.25 -5.38 26.46
CA THR A 359 9.32 -5.56 27.46
C THR A 359 9.92 -6.98 27.45
N GLY A 360 11.13 -7.13 27.99
CA GLY A 360 11.93 -8.36 27.92
C GLY A 360 11.31 -9.59 28.59
N ASP A 361 10.55 -9.40 29.66
CA ASP A 361 9.89 -10.44 30.45
C ASP A 361 8.71 -11.11 29.73
N MET A 362 8.19 -10.50 28.65
CA MET A 362 7.11 -11.10 27.86
C MET A 362 7.57 -12.18 26.89
N TRP A 363 8.82 -12.08 26.45
CA TRP A 363 9.35 -12.90 25.37
C TRP A 363 9.55 -14.33 25.84
N LYS A 364 8.77 -15.26 25.28
CA LYS A 364 8.88 -16.69 25.55
C LYS A 364 9.79 -17.32 24.50
N PRO A 365 10.64 -18.30 24.86
CA PRO A 365 11.47 -19.00 23.88
C PRO A 365 10.60 -19.73 22.86
N VAL A 366 10.99 -19.72 21.59
CA VAL A 366 10.33 -20.52 20.55
C VAL A 366 10.76 -21.98 20.72
N THR A 367 9.87 -22.82 21.24
CA THR A 367 10.13 -24.26 21.44
C THR A 367 9.48 -25.15 20.39
N GLU A 368 8.41 -24.68 19.75
CA GLU A 368 7.61 -25.38 18.74
C GLU A 368 7.21 -24.38 17.64
N GLN A 369 6.69 -24.88 16.50
CA GLN A 369 6.15 -24.03 15.44
C GLN A 369 4.78 -23.45 15.85
N PRO A 370 4.67 -22.16 16.16
CA PRO A 370 3.41 -21.61 16.65
C PRO A 370 2.39 -21.48 15.51
N MET A 371 1.15 -21.92 15.80
CA MET A 371 0.02 -21.93 14.87
C MET A 371 -1.05 -20.90 15.29
N PHE A 372 -0.64 -19.67 15.59
CA PHE A 372 -1.52 -18.60 16.06
C PHE A 372 -0.90 -17.22 15.81
N PRO A 373 -1.70 -16.12 15.84
CA PRO A 373 -1.17 -14.76 15.71
C PRO A 373 -0.14 -14.45 16.80
N ALA A 374 1.07 -14.09 16.42
CA ALA A 374 2.16 -13.81 17.35
C ALA A 374 3.22 -12.88 16.76
N PHE A 375 3.93 -12.18 17.65
CA PHE A 375 5.14 -11.44 17.33
C PHE A 375 6.36 -12.31 17.59
N PHE A 376 7.27 -12.39 16.64
CA PHE A 376 8.52 -13.15 16.68
C PHE A 376 9.70 -12.19 16.66
N LEU A 377 10.71 -12.44 17.50
CA LEU A 377 11.89 -11.59 17.65
C LEU A 377 13.15 -12.34 17.26
N GLY A 378 13.85 -11.79 16.27
CA GLY A 378 15.17 -12.19 15.83
C GLY A 378 16.18 -11.04 15.93
N ALA A 379 17.45 -11.40 15.84
CA ALA A 379 18.53 -10.43 15.84
C ALA A 379 19.46 -10.70 14.65
N LEU A 380 19.62 -9.71 13.77
CA LEU A 380 20.50 -9.77 12.62
C LEU A 380 21.80 -9.05 12.93
N HIS A 381 22.93 -9.71 12.69
CA HIS A 381 24.24 -9.07 12.79
C HIS A 381 24.67 -8.57 11.41
N VAL A 382 24.97 -7.28 11.31
CA VAL A 382 25.33 -6.58 10.05
C VAL A 382 26.76 -6.05 10.16
N SER A 383 27.59 -6.33 9.16
CA SER A 383 28.93 -5.74 9.04
C SER A 383 28.86 -4.26 8.65
N ASP A 384 29.88 -3.49 9.00
CA ASP A 384 30.04 -2.11 8.54
C ASP A 384 30.71 -2.06 7.15
N PRO A 385 30.17 -1.34 6.15
CA PRO A 385 28.90 -0.61 6.18
C PRO A 385 27.68 -1.49 5.87
N PRO A 386 26.48 -1.11 6.35
CA PRO A 386 25.24 -1.78 5.99
C PRO A 386 24.89 -1.55 4.51
N TYR A 387 24.44 -2.61 3.87
CA TYR A 387 23.99 -2.65 2.47
C TYR A 387 22.53 -3.09 2.34
N ASP A 388 21.93 -2.75 1.20
CA ASP A 388 20.59 -3.18 0.84
C ASP A 388 20.49 -4.71 0.78
N THR A 389 19.31 -5.25 1.08
CA THR A 389 19.03 -6.68 0.99
C THR A 389 17.54 -6.91 0.75
N PHE A 390 17.14 -8.16 0.51
CA PHE A 390 15.75 -8.55 0.38
C PHE A 390 15.43 -9.66 1.37
N MET A 391 14.47 -9.42 2.26
CA MET A 391 14.03 -10.37 3.27
C MET A 391 13.04 -11.36 2.67
N LYS A 392 13.32 -12.66 2.78
CA LYS A 392 12.45 -13.75 2.32
C LYS A 392 11.92 -14.53 3.51
N LEU A 393 10.59 -14.70 3.55
CA LEU A 393 9.84 -15.38 4.61
C LEU A 393 9.28 -16.70 4.11
N GLU A 394 10.16 -17.57 3.61
CA GLU A 394 9.75 -18.85 3.04
C GLU A 394 9.06 -19.76 4.07
N GLY A 395 7.89 -20.29 3.71
CA GLY A 395 7.07 -21.18 4.54
C GLY A 395 6.22 -20.49 5.62
N TRP A 396 6.48 -19.20 5.90
CA TRP A 396 5.56 -18.34 6.65
C TRP A 396 4.28 -18.12 5.83
N GLU A 397 3.18 -17.71 6.46
CA GLU A 397 1.88 -17.61 5.76
C GLU A 397 1.56 -16.16 5.41
N LYS A 398 1.38 -15.31 6.40
CA LYS A 398 1.00 -13.91 6.18
C LYS A 398 1.31 -13.06 7.39
N GLY A 399 1.75 -11.83 7.17
CA GLY A 399 2.06 -10.96 8.29
C GLY A 399 2.72 -9.64 7.92
N VAL A 400 3.43 -9.08 8.90
CA VAL A 400 4.07 -7.76 8.84
C VAL A 400 5.48 -7.84 9.44
N VAL A 401 6.44 -7.16 8.82
CA VAL A 401 7.84 -7.15 9.27
C VAL A 401 8.22 -5.79 9.80
N PHE A 402 9.01 -5.77 10.88
CA PHE A 402 9.57 -4.56 11.46
C PHE A 402 11.09 -4.70 11.65
N ILE A 403 11.84 -3.71 11.19
CA ILE A 403 13.30 -3.63 11.31
C ILE A 403 13.64 -2.43 12.18
N ASN A 404 14.29 -2.64 13.31
CA ASN A 404 14.63 -1.57 14.27
C ASN A 404 13.39 -0.71 14.67
N GLY A 405 12.21 -1.34 14.70
CA GLY A 405 10.92 -0.70 14.99
C GLY A 405 10.27 0.03 13.79
N GLN A 406 10.90 0.06 12.63
CA GLN A 406 10.33 0.58 11.39
C GLN A 406 9.50 -0.50 10.72
N ASN A 407 8.29 -0.19 10.26
CA ASN A 407 7.43 -1.15 9.58
C ASN A 407 7.86 -1.28 8.10
N LEU A 408 8.42 -2.43 7.76
CA LEU A 408 8.88 -2.76 6.41
C LEU A 408 7.72 -2.99 5.45
N GLY A 409 6.59 -3.48 5.97
CA GLY A 409 5.40 -3.78 5.18
C GLY A 409 4.93 -5.21 5.35
N ARG A 410 3.99 -5.59 4.48
CA ARG A 410 3.27 -6.86 4.55
C ARG A 410 3.96 -7.93 3.72
N TYR A 411 3.88 -9.18 4.15
CA TYR A 411 4.18 -10.34 3.31
C TYR A 411 2.98 -11.27 3.27
N TRP A 412 2.83 -12.00 2.17
CA TRP A 412 1.82 -13.03 2.03
C TRP A 412 2.28 -14.10 1.05
N ASN A 413 2.22 -15.37 1.46
CA ASN A 413 2.67 -16.50 0.66
C ASN A 413 1.88 -16.78 -0.63
N ILE A 414 0.80 -16.04 -0.90
CA ILE A 414 0.05 -16.16 -2.15
C ILE A 414 0.71 -15.41 -3.31
N GLY A 415 1.78 -14.65 -3.05
CA GLY A 415 2.52 -13.92 -4.07
C GLY A 415 1.74 -12.75 -4.68
N PRO A 416 2.19 -12.18 -5.81
CA PRO A 416 3.37 -12.61 -6.56
C PRO A 416 4.68 -12.22 -5.86
N GLN A 417 4.68 -11.16 -5.05
CA GLN A 417 5.84 -10.75 -4.25
C GLN A 417 6.23 -11.82 -3.22
N GLU A 418 7.49 -12.23 -3.22
CA GLU A 418 8.04 -13.23 -2.29
C GLU A 418 9.11 -12.66 -1.34
N THR A 419 9.67 -11.49 -1.68
CA THR A 419 10.70 -10.82 -0.88
C THR A 419 10.32 -9.38 -0.56
N LEU A 420 10.70 -8.90 0.62
CA LEU A 420 10.56 -7.50 1.04
C LEU A 420 11.89 -6.77 0.91
N TYR A 421 11.91 -5.66 0.17
CA TYR A 421 13.09 -4.80 0.09
C TYR A 421 13.41 -4.19 1.46
N LEU A 422 14.65 -4.37 1.92
CA LEU A 422 15.18 -3.81 3.15
C LEU A 422 16.34 -2.85 2.81
N PRO A 423 16.10 -1.53 2.90
CA PRO A 423 17.14 -0.53 2.69
C PRO A 423 18.26 -0.67 3.72
N GLY A 424 19.52 -0.62 3.27
CA GLY A 424 20.70 -0.59 4.14
C GLY A 424 20.67 0.60 5.10
N ALA A 425 20.04 1.70 4.71
CA ALA A 425 19.83 2.89 5.55
C ALA A 425 18.92 2.65 6.79
N TRP A 426 18.21 1.52 6.86
CA TRP A 426 17.41 1.12 8.03
C TRP A 426 18.16 0.19 8.97
N LEU A 427 19.37 -0.23 8.58
CA LEU A 427 20.25 -1.10 9.34
C LEU A 427 21.36 -0.29 9.99
N ASP A 428 21.71 -0.69 11.21
CA ASP A 428 22.89 -0.23 11.94
C ASP A 428 24.03 -1.24 11.73
N ALA A 429 25.28 -0.79 11.79
CA ALA A 429 26.41 -1.71 11.95
C ALA A 429 26.29 -2.44 13.31
N GLY A 430 26.44 -3.77 13.30
CA GLY A 430 26.25 -4.62 14.46
C GLY A 430 24.83 -5.20 14.55
N LEU A 431 24.24 -5.17 15.74
CA LEU A 431 23.00 -5.91 16.04
C LEU A 431 21.75 -5.12 15.67
N ASN A 432 20.92 -5.70 14.81
CA ASN A 432 19.65 -5.16 14.34
C ASN A 432 18.48 -6.00 14.84
N LYS A 433 17.42 -5.35 15.28
CA LYS A 433 16.21 -6.01 15.77
C LYS A 433 15.26 -6.31 14.61
N ILE A 434 14.94 -7.58 14.41
CA ILE A 434 13.90 -8.01 13.48
C ILE A 434 12.70 -8.49 14.27
N MET A 435 11.53 -7.92 13.99
CA MET A 435 10.27 -8.40 14.53
C MET A 435 9.33 -8.79 13.40
N VAL A 436 8.71 -9.95 13.48
CA VAL A 436 7.70 -10.42 12.52
C VAL A 436 6.40 -10.64 13.26
N PHE A 437 5.33 -9.96 12.87
CA PHE A 437 3.98 -10.36 13.25
C PHE A 437 3.48 -11.37 12.22
N GLU A 438 3.31 -12.63 12.62
CA GLU A 438 2.75 -13.69 11.77
C GLU A 438 1.34 -14.02 12.24
N GLU A 439 0.44 -14.14 11.28
CA GLU A 439 -0.98 -14.29 11.52
C GLU A 439 -1.42 -15.71 11.86
N LYS A 440 -0.73 -16.73 11.37
CA LYS A 440 -1.22 -18.10 11.45
C LYS A 440 -0.13 -19.15 11.59
N ARG A 441 0.89 -19.19 10.73
CA ARG A 441 1.91 -20.24 10.75
C ARG A 441 3.30 -19.65 10.57
N ALA A 442 4.07 -19.64 11.65
CA ALA A 442 5.44 -19.20 11.62
C ALA A 442 6.41 -20.31 11.24
N GLN A 443 7.55 -19.92 10.67
CA GLN A 443 8.70 -20.79 10.45
C GLN A 443 9.89 -20.36 11.30
N GLN A 444 10.94 -21.17 11.27
CA GLN A 444 12.12 -20.96 12.10
C GLN A 444 13.17 -20.07 11.45
N ILE A 445 13.09 -19.80 10.15
CA ILE A 445 14.14 -19.12 9.41
C ILE A 445 13.57 -17.91 8.68
N ILE A 446 14.29 -16.80 8.81
CA ILE A 446 14.19 -15.60 8.00
C ILE A 446 15.45 -15.55 7.13
N GLN A 447 15.28 -15.46 5.82
CA GLN A 447 16.39 -15.42 4.87
C GLN A 447 16.60 -14.00 4.36
N PHE A 448 17.84 -13.71 3.98
CA PHE A 448 18.24 -12.46 3.33
C PHE A 448 18.95 -12.81 2.02
N VAL A 449 18.54 -12.20 0.92
CA VAL A 449 19.08 -12.43 -0.42
C VAL A 449 19.46 -11.09 -1.07
N ASP A 450 20.31 -11.13 -2.08
CA ASP A 450 20.82 -9.96 -2.80
C ASP A 450 19.98 -9.59 -4.05
N THR A 451 19.03 -10.42 -4.44
CA THR A 451 18.10 -10.18 -5.56
C THR A 451 16.64 -10.32 -5.13
N PRO A 452 15.73 -9.44 -5.60
CA PRO A 452 14.31 -9.57 -5.29
C PRO A 452 13.67 -10.76 -6.01
N SER A 453 12.61 -11.31 -5.44
CA SER A 453 11.66 -12.20 -6.10
C SER A 453 10.27 -11.57 -6.06
N LEU A 454 9.81 -11.09 -7.22
CA LEU A 454 8.51 -10.45 -7.40
C LEU A 454 7.45 -11.35 -8.04
N GLY A 455 7.78 -12.63 -8.28
CA GLY A 455 6.84 -13.64 -8.78
C GLY A 455 6.93 -13.89 -10.30
N GLN A 456 5.99 -14.67 -10.85
CA GLN A 456 5.96 -14.99 -12.28
C GLN A 456 5.41 -13.83 -13.11
N HIS A 457 6.07 -13.55 -14.23
CA HIS A 457 5.78 -12.39 -15.07
C HIS A 457 4.58 -12.61 -15.99
N LYS A 458 3.79 -11.55 -16.18
CA LYS A 458 2.76 -11.45 -17.22
C LYS A 458 2.93 -10.13 -17.97
N TYR A 459 2.94 -10.20 -19.30
CA TYR A 459 2.99 -9.01 -20.13
C TYR A 459 1.68 -8.23 -20.06
N VAL A 460 1.80 -6.92 -19.87
CA VAL A 460 0.76 -5.94 -20.14
C VAL A 460 0.65 -5.84 -21.67
N HIS A 461 -0.58 -5.86 -22.20
CA HIS A 461 -0.88 -5.90 -23.63
C HIS A 461 -1.79 -4.75 -24.03
#